data_AF-U2D857-F1
#
_entry.id   AF-U2D857-F1
#
_cell.length_a   1.000
_cell.length_b   1.000
_cell.length_c   1.000
_cell.angle_alpha   90.00
_cell.angle_beta   90.00
_cell.angle_gamma   90.00
#
_symmetry.space_group_name_H-M   'P 1'
#
loop_
_entity.id
_entity.type
_entity.pdbx_description
1 polymer ?
#
loop_
_entity_poly.entity_id
_entity_poly.type
_entity_poly.pdbx_seq_one_letter_code
_entity_poly.pdbx_strand_id
1 'polypeptide(L)'
;MRSHKSVNKKQEESIMAKRGGFPGMGMPGNMNNLMKQAQKMQRQMEENQKALEEKEFTATVGGGAVSVTVSGKREITKVTLSEEAVDPDDIEMLEDMIAAATNEALRQVESESAAVMSKLTGGLGGLGGGLPF
;
A
#
# COMPACT_ATOMS: atom_id res chain seq x y z
N MET A 1 38.76 45.84 62.76
CA MET A 1 39.22 44.52 62.27
C MET A 1 37.99 43.71 61.86
N ARG A 2 37.69 43.62 60.56
CA ARG A 2 38.06 42.50 59.69
C ARG A 2 37.71 41.12 60.28
N SER A 3 36.64 40.54 59.74
CA SER A 3 36.72 39.30 58.93
C SER A 3 35.94 38.08 59.43
N HIS A 4 35.40 37.37 58.42
CA HIS A 4 34.84 36.01 58.38
C HIS A 4 33.41 35.87 58.95
N LYS A 5 32.29 35.95 58.23
CA LYS A 5 31.92 35.57 56.84
C LYS A 5 32.51 34.26 56.34
N SER A 6 32.20 33.11 56.96
CA SER A 6 32.59 31.80 56.40
C SER A 6 31.76 30.58 56.88
N VAL A 7 30.45 30.66 57.11
CA VAL A 7 29.68 29.42 57.41
C VAL A 7 28.44 29.19 56.54
N ASN A 8 27.86 30.21 55.89
CA ASN A 8 26.60 30.03 55.13
C ASN A 8 26.77 30.00 53.61
N LYS A 9 27.64 29.11 53.09
CA LYS A 9 27.73 28.87 51.63
C LYS A 9 27.64 27.40 51.21
N LYS A 10 27.47 26.46 52.15
CA LYS A 10 27.36 25.02 51.85
C LYS A 10 25.94 24.44 51.89
N GLN A 11 24.93 25.21 52.26
CA GLN A 11 23.54 24.71 52.38
C GLN A 11 22.58 25.21 51.28
N GLU A 12 22.97 26.16 50.43
CA GLU A 12 22.09 26.66 49.35
C GLU A 12 22.34 26.04 47.97
N GLU A 13 23.44 25.30 47.77
CA GLU A 13 23.72 24.61 46.49
C GLU A 13 23.00 23.25 46.35
N SER A 14 22.32 22.74 47.38
CA SER A 14 21.64 21.44 47.30
C SER A 14 20.20 21.50 46.79
N ILE A 15 19.69 22.69 46.42
CA ILE A 15 18.27 22.89 46.06
C ILE A 15 18.07 23.20 44.56
N MET A 16 19.13 23.30 43.74
CA MET A 16 19.03 23.63 42.30
C MET A 16 19.88 22.79 41.35
N ALA A 17 19.94 21.45 41.53
CA ALA A 17 20.66 20.58 40.59
C ALA A 17 19.99 19.21 40.32
N LYS A 18 18.66 19.13 40.31
CA LYS A 18 17.95 17.92 39.82
C LYS A 18 16.68 18.20 39.03
N ARG A 19 16.69 19.31 38.30
CA ARG A 19 15.72 19.60 37.23
C ARG A 19 16.41 19.30 35.90
N GLY A 20 16.54 18.03 35.57
CA GLY A 20 17.20 17.58 34.35
C GLY A 20 16.84 16.13 34.05
N GLY A 21 16.04 15.95 33.01
CA GLY A 21 15.67 14.64 32.47
C GLY A 21 14.25 14.22 32.82
N PHE A 22 13.29 14.62 31.98
CA PHE A 22 12.20 13.70 31.67
C PHE A 22 12.86 12.35 31.33
N PRO A 23 12.51 11.23 31.99
CA PRO A 23 12.84 9.91 31.47
C PRO A 23 12.06 9.77 30.17
N GLY A 24 12.70 10.16 29.07
CA GLY A 24 12.20 9.94 27.73
C GLY A 24 11.96 8.44 27.58
N MET A 25 10.68 8.07 27.53
CA MET A 25 10.13 7.10 26.59
C MET A 25 11.08 5.95 26.22
N GLY A 26 11.48 5.15 27.20
CA GLY A 26 12.24 3.93 26.94
C GLY A 26 11.33 2.83 26.42
N MET A 27 11.34 2.55 25.11
CA MET A 27 11.10 1.20 24.59
C MET A 27 11.98 0.88 23.35
N PRO A 28 13.31 0.71 23.51
CA PRO A 28 14.22 0.34 22.40
C PRO A 28 13.91 -1.03 21.76
N GLY A 29 13.31 -1.97 22.52
CA GLY A 29 12.97 -3.31 22.02
C GLY A 29 11.80 -3.33 21.04
N ASN A 30 10.88 -2.37 21.15
CA ASN A 30 9.71 -2.29 20.28
C ASN A 30 10.06 -1.71 18.89
N MET A 31 11.09 -0.86 18.83
CA MET A 31 11.53 -0.19 17.59
C MET A 31 12.24 -1.16 16.62
N ASN A 32 13.06 -2.09 17.13
CA ASN A 32 13.77 -3.05 16.26
C ASN A 32 12.80 -4.06 15.60
N ASN A 33 11.78 -4.50 16.34
CA ASN A 33 10.74 -5.37 15.79
C ASN A 33 9.86 -4.63 14.76
N LEU A 34 9.54 -3.37 15.02
CA LEU A 34 8.83 -2.51 14.07
C LEU A 34 9.63 -2.33 12.77
N MET A 35 10.93 -2.04 12.86
CA MET A 35 11.81 -1.90 11.68
C MET A 35 11.87 -3.19 10.85
N LYS A 36 11.96 -4.36 11.50
CA LYS A 36 11.95 -5.66 10.79
C LYS A 36 10.62 -5.92 10.08
N GLN A 37 9.49 -5.56 10.71
CA GLN A 37 8.18 -5.70 10.09
C GLN A 37 8.02 -4.73 8.90
N ALA A 38 8.47 -3.49 9.03
CA ALA A 38 8.47 -2.51 7.95
C ALA A 38 9.33 -2.98 6.76
N GLN A 39 10.52 -3.51 7.01
CA GLN A 39 11.38 -4.08 5.94
C GLN A 39 10.76 -5.31 5.27
N LYS A 40 10.02 -6.14 6.01
CA LYS A 40 9.29 -7.28 5.43
C LYS A 40 8.17 -6.79 4.52
N MET A 41 7.41 -5.80 4.98
CA MET A 41 6.32 -5.21 4.21
C MET A 41 6.82 -4.52 2.94
N GLN A 42 7.93 -3.78 3.02
CA GLN A 42 8.54 -3.16 1.84
C GLN A 42 8.82 -4.20 0.76
N ARG A 43 9.46 -5.32 1.14
CA ARG A 43 9.72 -6.44 0.21
C ARG A 43 8.44 -7.07 -0.33
N GLN A 44 7.46 -7.33 0.54
CA GLN A 44 6.18 -7.92 0.13
C GLN A 44 5.39 -6.99 -0.82
N MET A 45 5.45 -5.67 -0.61
CA MET A 45 4.86 -4.68 -1.51
C MET A 45 5.53 -4.74 -2.89
N GLU A 46 6.88 -4.74 -2.94
CA GLU A 46 7.63 -4.82 -4.19
C GLU A 46 7.37 -6.13 -4.95
N GLU A 47 7.33 -7.27 -4.25
CA GLU A 47 7.03 -8.59 -4.82
C GLU A 47 5.59 -8.65 -5.36
N ASN A 48 4.61 -8.19 -4.58
CA ASN A 48 3.21 -8.19 -5.00
C ASN A 48 2.95 -7.23 -6.16
N GLN A 49 3.62 -6.07 -6.18
CA GLN A 49 3.53 -5.12 -7.29
C GLN A 49 4.03 -5.76 -8.59
N LYS A 50 5.19 -6.43 -8.55
CA LYS A 50 5.72 -7.16 -9.72
C LYS A 50 4.80 -8.30 -10.15
N ALA A 51 4.32 -9.09 -9.20
CA ALA A 51 3.40 -10.20 -9.49
C ALA A 51 2.08 -9.72 -10.10
N LEU A 52 1.56 -8.57 -9.64
CA LEU A 52 0.39 -7.93 -10.22
C LEU A 52 0.67 -7.49 -11.66
N GLU A 53 1.80 -6.83 -11.90
CA GLU A 53 2.21 -6.36 -13.24
C GLU A 53 2.33 -7.47 -14.28
N GLU A 54 2.80 -8.66 -13.88
CA GLU A 54 2.94 -9.84 -14.75
C GLU A 54 1.63 -10.61 -14.95
N LYS A 55 0.60 -10.35 -14.14
CA LYS A 55 -0.69 -11.02 -14.24
C LYS A 55 -1.49 -10.50 -15.43
N GLU A 56 -2.17 -11.41 -16.11
CA GLU A 56 -3.11 -11.09 -17.18
C GLU A 56 -4.55 -11.30 -16.74
N PHE A 57 -5.43 -10.42 -17.21
CA PHE A 57 -6.86 -10.41 -16.91
C PHE A 57 -7.62 -10.45 -18.22
N THR A 58 -8.53 -11.39 -18.38
CA THR A 58 -9.29 -11.57 -19.61
C THR A 58 -10.78 -11.40 -19.33
N ALA A 59 -11.44 -10.60 -20.14
CA ALA A 59 -12.88 -10.46 -20.14
C ALA A 59 -13.44 -10.85 -21.50
N THR A 60 -14.61 -11.48 -21.48
CA THR A 60 -15.28 -11.99 -22.67
C THR A 60 -16.73 -11.53 -22.65
N VAL A 61 -17.24 -11.11 -23.81
CA VAL A 61 -18.62 -10.64 -24.00
C VAL A 61 -19.24 -11.30 -25.24
N GLY A 62 -20.53 -11.05 -25.49
CA GLY A 62 -21.23 -11.58 -26.67
C GLY A 62 -21.24 -13.11 -26.72
N GLY A 63 -21.30 -13.79 -25.57
CA GLY A 63 -21.30 -15.25 -25.50
C GLY A 63 -19.97 -15.92 -25.88
N GLY A 64 -18.87 -15.18 -25.97
CA GLY A 64 -17.59 -15.69 -26.49
C GLY A 64 -17.09 -14.94 -27.71
N ALA A 65 -17.94 -14.10 -28.31
CA ALA A 65 -17.67 -13.44 -29.57
C ALA A 65 -16.48 -12.46 -29.53
N VAL A 66 -16.31 -11.76 -28.41
CA VAL A 66 -15.20 -10.82 -28.21
C VAL A 66 -14.53 -11.08 -26.87
N SER A 67 -13.20 -11.19 -26.89
CA SER A 67 -12.36 -11.35 -25.71
C SER A 67 -11.20 -10.35 -25.73
N VAL A 68 -10.96 -9.69 -24.61
CA VAL A 68 -9.84 -8.74 -24.43
C VAL A 68 -9.03 -9.15 -23.21
N THR A 69 -7.71 -9.23 -23.38
CA THR A 69 -6.74 -9.51 -22.31
C THR A 69 -5.92 -8.25 -22.01
N VAL A 70 -5.82 -7.92 -20.73
CA VAL A 70 -5.10 -6.75 -20.21
C VAL A 70 -4.10 -7.22 -19.14
N SER A 71 -2.88 -6.68 -19.15
CA SER A 71 -1.89 -6.92 -18.11
C SER A 71 -2.17 -6.11 -16.84
N GLY A 72 -1.56 -6.46 -15.72
CA GLY A 72 -1.64 -5.63 -14.50
C GLY A 72 -1.04 -4.22 -14.66
N LYS A 73 -0.25 -3.98 -15.72
CA LYS A 73 0.21 -2.64 -16.14
C LYS A 73 -0.85 -1.84 -16.88
N ARG A 74 -2.06 -2.39 -17.05
CA ARG A 74 -3.16 -1.81 -17.84
C ARG A 74 -2.83 -1.68 -19.33
N GLU A 75 -2.00 -2.58 -19.84
CA GLU A 75 -1.71 -2.68 -21.27
C GLU A 75 -2.56 -3.78 -21.89
N ILE A 76 -3.23 -3.51 -23.01
CA ILE A 76 -3.96 -4.53 -23.76
C ILE A 76 -2.94 -5.44 -24.43
N THR A 77 -2.89 -6.72 -24.04
CA THR A 77 -1.92 -7.69 -24.58
C THR A 77 -2.54 -8.55 -25.68
N LYS A 78 -3.87 -8.73 -25.71
CA LYS A 78 -4.55 -9.54 -26.71
C LYS A 78 -5.99 -9.09 -26.92
N VAL A 79 -6.44 -9.16 -28.17
CA VAL A 79 -7.84 -9.09 -28.57
C VAL A 79 -8.15 -10.30 -29.43
N THR A 80 -9.30 -10.94 -29.21
CA THR A 80 -9.76 -12.10 -29.99
C THR A 80 -11.21 -11.89 -30.35
N LEU A 81 -11.52 -12.08 -31.63
CA LEU A 81 -12.86 -11.94 -32.20
C LEU A 81 -13.22 -13.28 -32.86
N SER A 82 -14.44 -13.75 -32.67
CA SER A 82 -15.00 -14.84 -33.48
C SER A 82 -15.42 -14.31 -34.85
N GLU A 83 -15.53 -15.20 -35.85
CA GLU A 83 -15.96 -14.81 -37.20
C GLU A 83 -17.36 -14.18 -37.21
N GLU A 84 -18.27 -14.74 -36.41
CA GLU A 84 -19.64 -14.25 -36.19
C GLU A 84 -19.72 -12.86 -35.53
N ALA A 85 -18.64 -12.41 -34.87
CA ALA A 85 -18.58 -11.05 -34.31
C ALA A 85 -18.27 -9.98 -35.37
N VAL A 86 -17.77 -10.38 -36.55
CA VAL A 86 -17.27 -9.49 -37.59
C VAL A 86 -18.29 -9.42 -38.72
N ASP A 87 -19.35 -8.65 -38.49
CA ASP A 87 -20.35 -8.34 -39.52
C ASP A 87 -20.04 -6.95 -40.14
N PRO A 88 -19.71 -6.85 -41.44
CA PRO A 88 -19.46 -5.56 -42.08
C PRO A 88 -20.68 -4.64 -42.12
N ASP A 89 -21.89 -5.18 -41.97
CA ASP A 89 -23.12 -4.40 -41.93
C ASP A 89 -23.47 -3.90 -40.52
N ASP A 90 -22.79 -4.41 -39.47
CA ASP A 90 -23.01 -4.06 -38.06
C ASP A 90 -21.70 -3.88 -37.27
N ILE A 91 -20.85 -2.97 -37.77
CA ILE A 91 -19.58 -2.61 -37.12
C ILE A 91 -19.80 -1.93 -35.76
N GLU A 92 -20.87 -1.15 -35.60
CA GLU A 92 -21.18 -0.45 -34.35
C GLU A 92 -21.34 -1.43 -33.18
N MET A 93 -22.01 -2.57 -33.40
CA MET A 93 -22.13 -3.61 -32.39
C MET A 93 -20.76 -4.22 -32.01
N LEU A 94 -19.87 -4.42 -32.99
CA LEU A 94 -18.52 -4.92 -32.72
C LEU A 94 -17.70 -3.92 -31.88
N GLU A 95 -17.78 -2.63 -32.21
CA GLU A 95 -17.12 -1.56 -31.45
C GLU A 95 -17.61 -1.52 -29.99
N ASP A 96 -18.92 -1.63 -29.78
CA ASP A 96 -19.54 -1.67 -28.45
C ASP A 96 -19.08 -2.88 -27.64
N MET A 97 -18.99 -4.07 -28.27
CA MET A 97 -18.50 -5.27 -27.62
C MET A 97 -17.02 -5.15 -27.23
N ILE A 98 -16.17 -4.58 -28.08
CA ILE A 98 -14.75 -4.34 -27.76
C ILE A 98 -14.63 -3.37 -26.59
N ALA A 99 -15.40 -2.28 -26.59
CA ALA A 99 -15.41 -1.32 -25.49
C ALA A 99 -15.87 -1.99 -24.18
N ALA A 100 -16.93 -2.79 -24.22
CA ALA A 100 -17.45 -3.52 -23.06
C ALA A 100 -16.41 -4.51 -22.49
N ALA A 101 -15.82 -5.36 -23.34
CA ALA A 101 -14.80 -6.32 -22.92
C ALA A 101 -13.55 -5.63 -22.34
N THR A 102 -13.09 -4.54 -22.97
CA THR A 102 -11.92 -3.79 -22.50
C THR A 102 -12.17 -3.19 -21.12
N ASN A 103 -13.33 -2.53 -20.93
CA ASN A 103 -13.68 -1.93 -19.65
C ASN A 103 -13.83 -2.99 -18.55
N GLU A 104 -14.40 -4.15 -18.86
CA GLU A 104 -14.52 -5.25 -17.90
C GLU A 104 -13.15 -5.82 -17.51
N ALA A 105 -12.23 -6.02 -18.47
CA ALA A 105 -10.87 -6.45 -18.16
C ALA A 105 -10.12 -5.44 -17.27
N LEU A 106 -10.29 -4.13 -17.52
CA LEU A 106 -9.71 -3.07 -16.68
C LEU A 106 -10.30 -3.08 -15.25
N ARG A 107 -11.60 -3.31 -15.09
CA ARG A 107 -12.23 -3.46 -13.77
C ARG A 107 -11.68 -4.65 -13.00
N GLN A 108 -11.36 -5.75 -13.66
CA GLN A 108 -10.69 -6.89 -13.02
C GLN A 108 -9.29 -6.52 -12.50
N VAL A 109 -8.52 -5.75 -13.27
CA VAL A 109 -7.21 -5.22 -12.82
C VAL A 109 -7.38 -4.37 -11.56
N GLU A 110 -8.37 -3.46 -11.55
CA GLU A 110 -8.65 -2.58 -10.41
C GLU A 110 -9.07 -3.35 -9.15
N SER A 111 -9.96 -4.32 -9.31
CA SER A 111 -10.42 -5.19 -8.23
C SER A 111 -9.27 -5.97 -7.61
N GLU A 112 -8.41 -6.57 -8.42
CA GLU A 112 -7.25 -7.33 -7.93
C GLU A 112 -6.22 -6.41 -7.26
N SER A 113 -5.95 -5.24 -7.84
CA SER A 113 -5.07 -4.22 -7.26
C SER A 113 -5.55 -3.81 -5.87
N ALA A 114 -6.85 -3.53 -5.73
CA ALA A 114 -7.47 -3.20 -4.45
C ALA A 114 -7.40 -4.37 -3.46
N ALA A 115 -7.60 -5.61 -3.91
CA ALA A 115 -7.51 -6.81 -3.08
C ALA A 115 -6.09 -7.05 -2.55
N VAL A 116 -5.06 -6.85 -3.38
CA VAL A 116 -3.64 -6.94 -2.97
C VAL A 116 -3.32 -5.90 -1.91
N MET A 117 -3.71 -4.64 -2.14
CA MET A 117 -3.49 -3.55 -1.17
C MET A 117 -4.26 -3.77 0.13
N SER A 118 -5.49 -4.26 0.06
CA SER A 118 -6.31 -4.60 1.24
C SER A 118 -5.68 -5.73 2.06
N LYS A 119 -5.09 -6.75 1.43
CA LYS A 119 -4.37 -7.80 2.16
C LYS A 119 -3.13 -7.27 2.89
N LEU A 120 -2.39 -6.36 2.25
CA LEU A 120 -1.19 -5.75 2.84
C LEU A 120 -1.54 -4.81 3.99
N THR A 121 -2.58 -3.99 3.85
CA THR A 121 -3.03 -3.02 4.85
C THR A 121 -3.89 -3.66 5.96
N GLY A 122 -4.66 -4.70 5.65
CA GLY A 122 -5.43 -5.48 6.62
C GLY A 122 -4.56 -6.26 7.60
N GLY A 123 -3.37 -6.73 7.15
CA GLY A 123 -2.35 -7.28 8.05
C GLY A 123 -1.71 -6.23 8.98
N LEU A 124 -1.78 -4.96 8.59
CA LEU A 124 -1.24 -3.79 9.29
C LEU A 124 -2.22 -3.24 10.34
N GLY A 125 -3.53 -3.28 10.04
CA GLY A 125 -4.59 -2.91 10.98
C GLY A 125 -4.57 -3.74 12.27
N GLY A 126 -3.96 -4.93 12.26
CA GLY A 126 -3.73 -5.75 13.45
C GLY A 126 -2.46 -5.40 14.26
N LEU A 127 -1.53 -4.59 13.74
CA LEU A 127 -0.20 -4.40 14.34
C LEU A 127 0.05 -3.03 14.97
N GLY A 128 -0.86 -2.07 14.82
CA GLY A 128 -0.73 -0.79 15.51
C GLY A 128 -1.93 0.10 15.27
N GLY A 129 -2.84 0.12 16.26
CA GLY A 129 -3.89 1.12 16.45
C GLY A 129 -4.54 1.65 15.17
N GLY A 130 -5.73 1.12 14.84
CA GLY A 130 -6.54 1.56 13.71
C GLY A 130 -6.43 3.06 13.47
N LEU A 131 -5.75 3.42 12.39
CA LEU A 131 -5.74 4.79 11.89
C LEU A 131 -7.03 4.95 11.07
N PRO A 132 -7.88 5.94 11.41
CA PRO A 132 -9.01 6.29 10.59
C PRO A 132 -8.47 7.02 9.37
N PHE A 133 -8.52 6.36 8.22
CA PHE A 133 -8.56 7.01 6.92
C PHE A 133 -9.85 6.59 6.24
#